data_AF-A0AA96W599-F1
#
_entry.id   AF-A0AA96W599-F1
#
_cell.length_a   1.000
_cell.length_b   1.000
_cell.length_c   1.000
_cell.angle_alpha   90.00
_cell.angle_beta   90.00
_cell.angle_gamma   90.00
#
_symmetry.space_group_name_H-M   'P 1'
#
loop_
_entity.id
_entity.type
_entity.pdbx_description
1 polymer ?
#
loop_
_entity_poly.entity_id
_entity_poly.type
_entity_poly.pdbx_seq_one_letter_code
_entity_poly.pdbx_strand_id
1 'polypeptide(L)'
;MHAPLPVHPLTGLTAVGWRKARPGEDDERYPIWPIVGGAEDEDDDQDDDGTGDGDDDGQDEGADDSEAGDGGGGNDEDEDDADPEGADQLGDKGKRALASMKGKWRKERDQRRDLERQLAQKGQGGDDDAVAKATAAATAAANTRIVKAEIRAAAAKKLADPRDALRFLDLEQFEVDADEIAEAIEDLIKSKPYLAAAPARPRFQGTGDGGAARKAGRPKQLTERDLKNMSAEQIVKAQDEGKLDDLLSG
;
A
#
# COMPACT_ATOMS: atom_id res chain seq x y z
N MET A 1 -23.33 -30.83 -20.91
CA MET A 1 -23.55 -29.42 -20.51
C MET A 1 -22.29 -28.99 -19.77
N HIS A 2 -21.54 -28.02 -20.28
CA HIS A 2 -20.35 -27.50 -19.57
C HIS A 2 -20.82 -26.60 -18.43
N ALA A 3 -20.22 -26.73 -17.24
CA ALA A 3 -20.51 -25.88 -16.11
C ALA A 3 -20.16 -24.41 -16.47
N PRO A 4 -20.99 -23.42 -16.09
CA PRO A 4 -20.70 -22.02 -16.36
C PRO A 4 -19.41 -21.59 -15.65
N LEU A 5 -18.64 -20.71 -16.30
CA LEU A 5 -17.40 -20.16 -15.75
C LEU A 5 -17.72 -19.15 -14.63
N PRO A 6 -17.00 -19.17 -13.51
CA PRO A 6 -17.25 -18.25 -12.40
C PRO A 6 -16.86 -16.81 -12.78
N VAL A 7 -17.44 -15.85 -12.07
CA VAL A 7 -17.14 -14.41 -12.18
C VAL A 7 -16.30 -13.98 -10.98
N HIS A 8 -15.25 -13.20 -11.22
CA HIS A 8 -14.34 -12.77 -10.16
C HIS A 8 -15.04 -11.78 -9.22
N PRO A 9 -15.00 -11.99 -7.89
CA PRO A 9 -15.78 -11.19 -6.94
C PRO A 9 -15.35 -9.72 -6.86
N LEU A 10 -14.09 -9.42 -7.18
CA LEU A 10 -13.54 -8.05 -7.08
C LEU A 10 -13.53 -7.30 -8.42
N THR A 11 -13.40 -8.01 -9.54
CA THR A 11 -13.21 -7.38 -10.87
C THR A 11 -14.41 -7.56 -11.79
N GLY A 12 -15.36 -8.43 -11.44
CA GLY A 12 -16.52 -8.72 -12.29
C GLY A 12 -16.19 -9.46 -13.59
N LEU A 13 -14.92 -9.86 -13.80
CA LEU A 13 -14.47 -10.54 -15.00
C LEU A 13 -14.83 -12.02 -14.94
N THR A 14 -15.36 -12.56 -16.04
CA THR A 14 -15.61 -14.01 -16.19
C THR A 14 -14.28 -14.74 -16.38
N ALA A 15 -14.11 -15.88 -15.71
CA ALA A 15 -12.93 -16.71 -15.90
C ALA A 15 -12.78 -17.14 -17.37
N VAL A 16 -11.55 -17.24 -17.85
CA VAL A 16 -11.23 -17.68 -19.23
C VAL A 16 -11.32 -19.20 -19.36
N GLY A 17 -11.14 -19.92 -18.26
CA GLY A 17 -11.19 -21.38 -18.23
C GLY A 17 -10.88 -21.96 -16.86
N TRP A 18 -10.68 -23.28 -16.83
CA TRP A 18 -10.30 -24.03 -15.63
C TRP A 18 -8.88 -24.58 -15.78
N ARG A 19 -8.04 -24.43 -14.75
CA ARG A 19 -6.75 -25.11 -14.61
C ARG A 19 -6.84 -26.25 -13.61
N LYS A 20 -5.95 -27.24 -13.72
CA LYS A 20 -5.78 -28.30 -12.71
C LYS A 20 -5.13 -27.74 -11.44
N ALA A 21 -5.41 -28.41 -10.32
CA ALA A 21 -4.76 -28.17 -9.03
C ALA A 21 -3.23 -28.28 -9.14
N ARG A 22 -2.51 -27.36 -8.48
CA ARG A 22 -1.06 -27.51 -8.23
C ARG A 22 -0.83 -28.29 -6.93
N PRO A 23 0.38 -28.85 -6.70
CA PRO A 23 0.69 -29.45 -5.41
C PRO A 23 0.49 -28.45 -4.26
N GLY A 24 -0.34 -28.81 -3.27
CA GLY A 24 -0.68 -27.94 -2.12
C GLY A 24 -1.96 -27.12 -2.26
N GLU A 25 -2.71 -27.32 -3.35
CA GLU A 25 -4.01 -26.70 -3.60
C GLU A 25 -5.14 -27.73 -3.41
N ASP A 26 -6.22 -27.37 -2.70
CA ASP A 26 -7.28 -28.31 -2.25
C ASP A 26 -8.36 -28.62 -3.32
N ASP A 27 -8.68 -27.67 -4.20
CA ASP A 27 -9.71 -27.86 -5.23
C ASP A 27 -9.21 -28.57 -6.50
N GLU A 28 -10.03 -29.44 -7.09
CA GLU A 28 -9.67 -30.17 -8.32
C GLU A 28 -9.50 -29.25 -9.55
N ARG A 29 -10.18 -28.09 -9.56
CA ARG A 29 -10.17 -27.12 -10.68
C ARG A 29 -10.18 -25.69 -10.17
N TYR A 30 -9.22 -24.90 -10.62
CA TYR A 30 -9.12 -23.48 -10.31
C TYR A 30 -9.48 -22.63 -11.53
N PRO A 31 -10.23 -21.53 -11.36
CA PRO A 31 -10.50 -20.61 -12.46
C PRO A 31 -9.23 -19.87 -12.90
N ILE A 32 -9.11 -19.65 -14.21
CA ILE A 32 -8.07 -18.80 -14.81
C ILE A 32 -8.67 -17.41 -15.02
N TRP A 33 -8.18 -16.43 -14.27
CA TRP A 33 -8.63 -15.05 -14.39
C TRP A 33 -7.82 -14.29 -15.44
N PRO A 34 -8.45 -13.43 -16.25
CA PRO A 34 -7.72 -12.50 -17.11
C PRO A 34 -6.89 -11.53 -16.25
N ILE A 35 -5.63 -11.29 -16.66
CA ILE A 35 -4.75 -10.32 -16.01
C ILE A 35 -5.09 -8.94 -16.58
N VAL A 36 -5.46 -8.00 -15.71
CA VAL A 36 -5.67 -6.60 -16.07
C VAL A 36 -4.34 -5.89 -15.86
N GLY A 37 -3.73 -5.37 -16.94
CA GLY A 37 -2.54 -4.51 -16.86
C GLY A 37 -1.21 -5.16 -17.27
N GLY A 38 -1.10 -5.66 -18.50
CA GLY A 38 0.21 -5.68 -19.15
C GLY A 38 0.56 -4.25 -19.54
N ALA A 39 1.33 -3.56 -18.69
CA ALA A 39 1.96 -2.30 -19.07
C ALA A 39 2.91 -2.56 -20.24
N GLU A 40 2.93 -1.66 -21.21
CA GLU A 40 3.99 -1.60 -22.22
C GLU A 40 5.30 -1.37 -21.45
N ASP A 41 6.27 -2.27 -21.63
CA ASP A 41 7.61 -2.09 -21.10
C ASP A 41 8.22 -0.85 -21.81
N GLU A 42 8.17 0.31 -21.15
CA GLU A 42 8.97 1.47 -21.52
C GLU A 42 10.40 1.17 -21.07
N ASP A 43 11.30 1.07 -22.06
CA ASP A 43 12.73 0.90 -21.89
C ASP A 43 13.30 2.07 -21.06
N ASP A 44 13.63 1.78 -19.80
CA ASP A 44 14.30 2.67 -18.85
C ASP A 44 15.81 2.68 -19.15
N ASP A 45 16.26 3.51 -20.09
CA ASP A 45 17.66 3.91 -20.22
C ASP A 45 17.87 5.25 -19.50
N GLN A 46 18.10 5.15 -18.18
CA GLN A 46 18.72 6.18 -17.37
C GLN A 46 20.23 6.16 -17.58
N ASP A 47 20.77 7.20 -18.22
CA ASP A 47 22.15 7.64 -17.99
C ASP A 47 22.14 9.12 -17.57
N ASP A 48 22.47 9.27 -16.29
CA ASP A 48 22.80 10.47 -15.55
C ASP A 48 24.30 10.74 -15.68
N ASP A 49 24.69 11.83 -16.35
CA ASP A 49 25.93 12.55 -16.02
C ASP A 49 25.94 14.03 -16.45
N GLY A 50 25.70 14.91 -15.47
CA GLY A 50 26.76 15.82 -15.07
C GLY A 50 27.05 17.09 -15.88
N THR A 51 26.80 18.21 -15.20
CA THR A 51 27.68 19.39 -15.07
C THR A 51 27.75 20.39 -16.24
N GLY A 52 27.41 21.65 -15.94
CA GLY A 52 27.69 22.78 -16.82
C GLY A 52 27.14 24.11 -16.32
N ASP A 53 27.62 24.53 -15.14
CA ASP A 53 27.50 25.90 -14.62
C ASP A 53 28.14 26.89 -15.62
N GLY A 54 27.49 28.05 -15.82
CA GLY A 54 27.95 29.06 -16.78
C GLY A 54 26.98 30.24 -16.88
N ASP A 55 26.94 31.06 -15.83
CA ASP A 55 26.58 32.48 -15.92
C ASP A 55 27.40 33.18 -17.03
N ASP A 56 26.75 33.90 -17.94
CA ASP A 56 27.37 35.02 -18.64
C ASP A 56 26.33 36.10 -18.99
N ASP A 57 26.67 37.32 -18.58
CA ASP A 57 25.88 38.52 -18.56
C ASP A 57 25.65 39.14 -19.96
N GLY A 58 24.43 39.66 -20.13
CA GLY A 58 24.13 40.97 -20.71
C GLY A 58 24.80 41.43 -22.02
N GLN A 59 23.97 41.61 -23.06
CA GLN A 59 23.97 42.89 -23.76
C GLN A 59 22.66 43.21 -24.49
N ASP A 60 22.28 44.46 -24.26
CA ASP A 60 21.19 45.30 -24.74
C ASP A 60 21.34 45.68 -26.24
N GLU A 61 20.34 46.42 -26.72
CA GLU A 61 20.21 47.15 -28.00
C GLU A 61 19.58 46.34 -29.14
N GLY A 62 18.44 46.70 -29.73
CA GLY A 62 17.60 47.90 -29.65
C GLY A 62 16.64 47.88 -30.86
N ALA A 63 15.46 48.50 -30.69
CA ALA A 63 14.53 49.09 -31.68
C ALA A 63 14.42 48.46 -33.09
N ASP A 64 13.25 48.22 -33.68
CA ASP A 64 12.21 49.22 -33.95
C ASP A 64 11.07 48.52 -34.73
N ASP A 65 9.85 48.93 -34.42
CA ASP A 65 8.71 49.13 -35.33
C ASP A 65 8.27 48.04 -36.32
N SER A 66 7.06 47.51 -36.13
CA SER A 66 5.95 47.70 -37.09
C SER A 66 4.66 47.05 -36.61
N GLU A 67 3.61 47.84 -36.74
CA GLU A 67 2.21 47.61 -36.42
C GLU A 67 1.54 46.38 -37.06
N ALA A 68 0.47 45.97 -36.37
CA ALA A 68 -0.83 45.54 -36.91
C ALA A 68 -0.92 44.28 -37.80
N GLY A 69 -1.71 43.33 -37.31
CA GLY A 69 -2.20 42.20 -38.08
C GLY A 69 -3.23 41.35 -37.33
N ASP A 70 -4.26 42.01 -36.78
CA ASP A 70 -5.54 41.34 -36.53
C ASP A 70 -6.09 40.83 -37.86
N GLY A 71 -6.47 39.56 -37.92
CA GLY A 71 -7.22 38.99 -39.04
C GLY A 71 -6.67 37.67 -39.55
N GLY A 72 -7.38 36.59 -39.23
CA GLY A 72 -7.22 35.33 -39.94
C GLY A 72 -7.68 34.12 -39.17
N GLY A 73 -8.98 34.02 -38.89
CA GLY A 73 -9.59 32.71 -38.68
C GLY A 73 -9.32 31.89 -39.95
N GLY A 74 -8.33 31.00 -39.86
CA GLY A 74 -7.89 30.13 -40.94
C GLY A 74 -9.07 29.29 -41.43
N ASN A 75 -9.62 29.73 -42.55
CA ASN A 75 -10.58 28.97 -43.33
C ASN A 75 -9.81 27.88 -44.08
N ASP A 76 -9.34 26.86 -43.36
CA ASP A 76 -8.65 25.67 -43.91
C ASP A 76 -9.65 24.70 -44.57
N GLU A 77 -10.66 25.19 -45.29
CA GLU A 77 -11.66 24.34 -45.93
C GLU A 77 -11.52 24.23 -47.46
N ASP A 78 -10.68 25.02 -48.14
CA ASP A 78 -10.75 25.10 -49.62
C ASP A 78 -9.42 25.05 -50.42
N GLU A 79 -8.26 24.71 -49.84
CA GLU A 79 -7.00 24.60 -50.64
C GLU A 79 -6.62 23.18 -51.09
N ASP A 80 -7.30 22.13 -50.60
CA ASP A 80 -6.98 20.72 -50.91
C ASP A 80 -7.77 20.12 -52.09
N ASP A 81 -8.49 20.94 -52.87
CA ASP A 81 -9.27 20.48 -54.03
C ASP A 81 -8.59 20.64 -55.40
N ALA A 82 -7.35 21.13 -55.42
CA ALA A 82 -6.52 21.08 -56.62
C ALA A 82 -5.97 19.66 -56.82
N ASP A 83 -6.33 19.03 -57.95
CA ASP A 83 -5.67 17.80 -58.39
C ASP A 83 -4.15 18.07 -58.56
N PRO A 84 -3.26 17.18 -58.07
CA PRO A 84 -1.82 17.39 -58.17
C PRO A 84 -1.42 17.53 -59.64
N GLU A 85 -0.48 18.43 -59.95
CA GLU A 85 0.00 18.65 -61.32
C GLU A 85 0.40 17.31 -61.97
N GLY A 86 -0.33 16.91 -63.01
CA GLY A 86 -0.14 15.61 -63.70
C GLY A 86 -1.15 14.51 -63.35
N ALA A 87 -2.17 14.75 -62.51
CA ALA A 87 -3.27 13.81 -62.28
C ALA A 87 -4.01 13.44 -63.59
N ASP A 88 -4.00 14.34 -64.58
CA ASP A 88 -4.55 14.12 -65.92
C ASP A 88 -3.74 13.14 -66.79
N GLN A 89 -2.47 12.90 -66.46
CA GLN A 89 -1.60 11.95 -67.16
C GLN A 89 -1.73 10.52 -66.60
N LEU A 90 -2.35 10.38 -65.42
CA LEU A 90 -2.77 9.10 -64.88
C LEU A 90 -4.10 8.72 -65.55
N GLY A 91 -4.12 7.68 -66.38
CA GLY A 91 -5.37 7.15 -66.95
C GLY A 91 -6.40 6.78 -65.87
N ASP A 92 -7.63 6.40 -66.25
CA ASP A 92 -8.80 6.24 -65.36
C ASP A 92 -8.58 5.43 -64.07
N LYS A 93 -7.61 4.51 -64.05
CA LYS A 93 -7.26 3.73 -62.86
C LYS A 93 -6.52 4.56 -61.80
N GLY A 94 -5.64 5.48 -62.23
CA GLY A 94 -4.87 6.34 -61.34
C GLY A 94 -5.72 7.44 -60.70
N LYS A 95 -6.61 8.09 -61.46
CA LYS A 95 -7.59 9.05 -60.92
C LYS A 95 -8.51 8.41 -59.86
N ARG A 96 -8.96 7.17 -60.10
CA ARG A 96 -9.74 6.40 -59.12
C ARG A 96 -8.96 6.03 -57.85
N ALA A 97 -7.66 5.75 -57.98
CA ALA A 97 -6.79 5.47 -56.84
C ALA A 97 -6.59 6.73 -55.97
N LEU A 98 -6.33 7.89 -56.60
CA LEU A 98 -6.20 9.17 -55.90
C LEU A 98 -7.49 9.57 -55.19
N ALA A 99 -8.66 9.44 -55.85
CA ALA A 99 -9.95 9.70 -55.22
C ALA A 99 -10.22 8.76 -54.03
N SER A 100 -9.79 7.50 -54.12
CA SER A 100 -9.93 6.53 -53.02
C SER A 100 -9.00 6.85 -51.85
N MET A 101 -7.79 7.35 -52.09
CA MET A 101 -6.86 7.79 -51.05
C MET A 101 -7.35 9.07 -50.36
N LYS A 102 -7.74 10.07 -51.14
CA LYS A 102 -8.34 11.32 -50.64
C LYS A 102 -9.60 11.05 -49.81
N GLY A 103 -10.43 10.10 -50.24
CA GLY A 103 -11.60 9.66 -49.48
C GLY A 103 -11.25 8.96 -48.15
N LYS A 104 -10.13 8.23 -48.07
CA LYS A 104 -9.65 7.62 -46.82
C LYS A 104 -9.10 8.69 -45.86
N TRP A 105 -8.28 9.61 -46.36
CA TRP A 105 -7.73 10.70 -45.55
C TRP A 105 -8.81 11.62 -45.00
N ARG A 106 -9.83 11.96 -45.81
CA ARG A 106 -10.99 12.72 -45.32
C ARG A 106 -11.71 11.98 -44.20
N LYS A 107 -11.99 10.68 -44.37
CA LYS A 107 -12.63 9.86 -43.32
C LYS A 107 -11.80 9.74 -42.05
N GLU A 108 -10.50 9.58 -42.18
CA GLU A 108 -9.57 9.49 -41.05
C GLU A 108 -9.46 10.82 -40.30
N ARG A 109 -9.41 11.93 -41.03
CA ARG A 109 -9.44 13.29 -40.47
C ARG A 109 -10.76 13.57 -39.75
N ASP A 110 -11.88 13.19 -40.35
CA ASP A 110 -13.21 13.37 -39.75
C ASP A 110 -13.34 12.51 -38.49
N GLN A 111 -12.87 11.26 -38.51
CA GLN A 111 -12.81 10.39 -37.33
C GLN A 111 -11.91 10.98 -36.24
N ARG A 112 -10.75 11.54 -36.60
CA ARG A 112 -9.87 12.21 -35.64
C ARG A 112 -10.57 13.41 -35.01
N ARG A 113 -11.23 14.24 -35.81
CA ARG A 113 -11.97 15.42 -35.35
C ARG A 113 -13.16 15.03 -34.46
N ASP A 114 -13.85 13.94 -34.77
CA ASP A 114 -14.95 13.43 -33.97
C ASP A 114 -14.48 12.85 -32.64
N LEU A 115 -13.36 12.12 -32.63
CA LEU A 115 -12.72 11.63 -31.40
C LEU A 115 -12.19 12.77 -30.54
N GLU A 116 -11.57 13.78 -31.15
CA GLU A 116 -11.08 14.99 -30.47
C GLU A 116 -12.24 15.77 -29.85
N ARG A 117 -13.37 15.91 -30.55
CA ARG A 117 -14.61 16.50 -29.99
C ARG A 117 -15.19 15.67 -28.85
N GLN A 118 -15.18 14.34 -28.96
CA GLN A 118 -15.67 13.45 -27.89
C GLN A 118 -14.78 13.52 -26.64
N LEU A 119 -13.45 13.55 -26.82
CA LEU A 119 -12.49 13.70 -25.73
C LEU A 119 -12.60 15.08 -25.07
N ALA A 120 -12.71 16.15 -25.86
CA ALA A 120 -12.93 17.49 -25.35
C ALA A 120 -14.26 17.61 -24.59
N GLN A 121 -15.33 17.01 -25.10
CA GLN A 121 -16.64 17.00 -24.44
C GLN A 121 -16.64 16.16 -23.14
N LYS A 122 -15.82 15.10 -23.07
CA LYS A 122 -15.64 14.29 -21.86
C LYS A 122 -14.76 14.97 -20.82
N GLY A 123 -13.69 15.65 -21.25
CA GLY A 123 -12.78 16.42 -20.37
C GLY A 123 -13.35 17.76 -19.90
N GLN A 124 -14.25 18.41 -20.65
CA GLN A 124 -14.93 19.63 -20.22
C GLN A 124 -16.17 19.36 -19.35
N GLY A 125 -16.55 18.10 -19.19
CA GLY A 125 -17.82 17.69 -18.60
C GLY A 125 -17.77 17.37 -17.11
N GLY A 126 -17.21 18.23 -16.25
CA GLY A 126 -17.40 18.18 -14.77
C GLY A 126 -16.99 16.90 -14.01
N ASP A 127 -16.62 15.83 -14.71
CA ASP A 127 -16.23 14.54 -14.17
C ASP A 127 -14.83 14.63 -13.54
N ASP A 128 -13.90 15.42 -14.09
CA ASP A 128 -12.56 15.55 -13.53
C ASP A 128 -12.56 16.21 -12.14
N ASP A 129 -13.39 17.25 -11.94
CA ASP A 129 -13.56 17.90 -10.64
C ASP A 129 -14.30 16.99 -9.64
N ALA A 130 -15.29 16.23 -10.09
CA ALA A 130 -16.03 15.30 -9.25
C ALA A 130 -15.16 14.10 -8.84
N VAL A 131 -14.35 13.59 -9.78
CA VAL A 131 -13.37 12.53 -9.54
C VAL A 131 -12.26 13.03 -8.63
N ALA A 132 -11.70 14.22 -8.86
CA ALA A 132 -10.68 14.81 -7.98
C ALA A 132 -11.19 15.02 -6.55
N LYS A 133 -12.44 15.49 -6.38
CA LYS A 133 -13.06 15.61 -5.05
C LYS A 133 -13.31 14.25 -4.41
N ALA A 134 -13.75 13.26 -5.19
CA ALA A 134 -13.99 11.91 -4.70
C ALA A 134 -12.68 11.22 -4.27
N THR A 135 -11.61 11.36 -5.05
CA THR A 135 -10.28 10.82 -4.70
C THR A 135 -9.72 11.50 -3.47
N ALA A 136 -9.80 12.84 -3.38
CA ALA A 136 -9.37 13.59 -2.19
C ALA A 136 -10.16 13.19 -0.92
N ALA A 137 -11.48 13.00 -1.04
CA ALA A 137 -12.29 12.53 0.09
C ALA A 137 -11.93 11.09 0.50
N ALA A 138 -11.63 10.21 -0.47
CA ALA A 138 -11.22 8.84 -0.22
C ALA A 138 -9.84 8.77 0.46
N THR A 139 -8.87 9.57 0.00
CA THR A 139 -7.53 9.63 0.61
C THR A 139 -7.60 10.22 2.02
N ALA A 140 -8.37 11.30 2.23
CA ALA A 140 -8.59 11.87 3.57
C ALA A 140 -9.20 10.83 4.52
N ALA A 141 -10.24 10.10 4.08
CA ALA A 141 -10.86 9.06 4.88
C ALA A 141 -9.91 7.88 5.18
N ALA A 142 -9.01 7.54 4.25
CA ALA A 142 -7.97 6.54 4.45
C ALA A 142 -6.94 7.02 5.49
N ASN A 143 -6.43 8.24 5.35
CA ASN A 143 -5.47 8.83 6.28
C ASN A 143 -6.03 8.88 7.70
N THR A 144 -7.29 9.29 7.88
CA THR A 144 -7.94 9.26 9.21
C THR A 144 -7.99 7.84 9.81
N ARG A 145 -8.17 6.79 8.99
CA ARG A 145 -8.17 5.41 9.49
C ARG A 145 -6.77 4.95 9.87
N ILE A 146 -5.76 5.38 9.12
CA ILE A 146 -4.35 5.09 9.38
C ILE A 146 -3.93 5.77 10.69
N VAL A 147 -4.16 7.07 10.85
CA VAL A 147 -3.88 7.81 12.10
C VAL A 147 -4.54 7.14 13.30
N LYS A 148 -5.82 6.73 13.18
CA LYS A 148 -6.51 5.97 14.25
C LYS A 148 -5.85 4.62 14.57
N ALA A 149 -5.29 3.95 13.58
CA ALA A 149 -4.61 2.68 13.76
C ALA A 149 -3.25 2.87 14.44
N GLU A 150 -2.47 3.85 13.98
CA GLU A 150 -1.17 4.22 14.55
C GLU A 150 -1.30 4.68 16.00
N ILE A 151 -2.26 5.56 16.31
CA ILE A 151 -2.53 5.98 17.69
C ILE A 151 -2.86 4.78 18.58
N ARG A 152 -3.69 3.84 18.11
CA ARG A 152 -3.96 2.62 18.90
C ARG A 152 -2.72 1.74 19.05
N ALA A 153 -1.90 1.62 18.02
CA ALA A 153 -0.69 0.80 18.04
C ALA A 153 0.35 1.37 19.03
N ALA A 154 0.62 2.67 18.95
CA ALA A 154 1.51 3.38 19.86
C ALA A 154 0.97 3.37 21.30
N ALA A 155 -0.35 3.55 21.47
CA ALA A 155 -1.01 3.52 22.77
C ALA A 155 -0.99 2.14 23.43
N ALA A 156 -0.99 1.04 22.66
CA ALA A 156 -1.20 -0.31 23.20
C ALA A 156 -0.16 -0.77 24.23
N LYS A 157 1.05 -0.22 24.19
CA LYS A 157 2.11 -0.54 25.16
C LYS A 157 2.22 0.47 26.30
N LYS A 158 1.57 1.63 26.17
CA LYS A 158 1.76 2.81 27.03
C LYS A 158 0.54 3.10 27.89
N LEU A 159 -0.66 2.90 27.35
CA LEU A 159 -1.95 3.16 27.99
C LEU A 159 -2.62 1.85 28.42
N ALA A 160 -3.43 1.89 29.48
CA ALA A 160 -4.18 0.74 29.97
C ALA A 160 -5.28 0.31 28.99
N ASP A 161 -5.96 1.27 28.34
CA ASP A 161 -6.84 1.05 27.19
C ASP A 161 -6.33 1.87 25.99
N PRO A 162 -5.94 1.23 24.87
CA PRO A 162 -5.52 1.93 23.66
C PRO A 162 -6.61 2.86 23.07
N ARG A 163 -7.89 2.62 23.37
CA ARG A 163 -9.01 3.44 22.88
C ARG A 163 -9.13 4.77 23.59
N ASP A 164 -8.59 4.92 24.79
CA ASP A 164 -8.62 6.19 25.52
C ASP A 164 -7.82 7.28 24.80
N ALA A 165 -6.76 6.90 24.10
CA ALA A 165 -6.00 7.82 23.25
C ALA A 165 -6.90 8.53 22.22
N LEU A 166 -7.83 7.80 21.59
CA LEU A 166 -8.77 8.37 20.61
C LEU A 166 -9.82 9.31 21.22
N ARG A 167 -9.99 9.30 22.54
CA ARG A 167 -10.93 10.17 23.26
C ARG A 167 -10.26 11.45 23.75
N PHE A 168 -8.95 11.40 23.97
CA PHE A 168 -8.20 12.48 24.61
C PHE A 168 -7.22 13.19 23.67
N LEU A 169 -6.87 12.59 22.54
CA LEU A 169 -6.08 13.21 21.47
C LEU A 169 -7.00 13.74 20.38
N ASP A 170 -6.64 14.89 19.81
CA ASP A 170 -7.34 15.46 18.66
C ASP A 170 -6.76 14.88 17.37
N LEU A 171 -7.54 14.03 16.71
CA LEU A 171 -7.11 13.25 15.55
C LEU A 171 -6.84 14.10 14.30
N GLU A 172 -7.38 15.31 14.24
CA GLU A 172 -7.23 16.21 13.08
C GLU A 172 -5.89 16.95 13.09
N GLN A 173 -5.20 16.99 14.25
CA GLN A 173 -3.90 17.65 14.39
C GLN A 173 -2.73 16.75 13.97
N PHE A 174 -2.94 15.44 13.88
CA PHE A 174 -1.89 14.48 13.59
C PHE A 174 -1.87 14.09 12.12
N GLU A 175 -0.67 14.11 11.54
CA GLU A 175 -0.38 13.42 10.29
C GLU A 175 -0.03 11.95 10.55
N VAL A 176 0.29 11.21 9.49
CA VAL A 176 0.73 9.81 9.59
C VAL A 176 2.21 9.78 10.01
N ASP A 177 2.50 10.24 11.23
CA ASP A 177 3.83 10.26 11.84
C ASP A 177 3.82 9.54 13.19
N ALA A 178 4.64 8.50 13.31
CA ALA A 178 4.70 7.68 14.50
C ALA A 178 5.38 8.38 15.69
N ASP A 179 6.34 9.26 15.43
CA ASP A 179 7.13 9.92 16.48
C ASP A 179 6.29 11.01 17.16
N GLU A 180 5.59 11.83 16.37
CA GLU A 180 4.66 12.85 16.88
C GLU A 180 3.55 12.23 17.74
N ILE A 181 2.97 11.11 17.27
CA ILE A 181 1.94 10.37 17.99
C ILE A 181 2.49 9.81 19.32
N ALA A 182 3.73 9.30 19.33
CA ALA A 182 4.36 8.77 20.52
C ALA A 182 4.58 9.86 21.58
N GLU A 183 5.10 11.01 21.19
CA GLU A 183 5.30 12.16 22.07
C GLU A 183 3.98 12.65 22.67
N ALA A 184 2.93 12.78 21.86
CA ALA A 184 1.60 13.18 22.32
C ALA A 184 1.00 12.19 23.32
N ILE A 185 1.22 10.88 23.13
CA ILE A 185 0.80 9.85 24.08
C ILE A 185 1.58 9.95 25.40
N GLU A 186 2.87 10.28 25.36
CA GLU A 186 3.68 10.48 26.56
C GLU A 186 3.22 11.71 27.35
N ASP A 187 2.90 12.81 26.66
CA ASP A 187 2.34 14.01 27.29
C ASP A 187 0.92 13.78 27.85
N LEU A 188 0.12 12.96 27.17
CA LEU A 188 -1.17 12.50 27.69
C LEU A 188 -0.99 11.71 28.99
N ILE A 189 0.03 10.84 29.07
CA ILE A 189 0.33 10.09 30.30
C ILE A 189 0.81 11.01 31.42
N LYS A 190 1.66 12.01 31.12
CA LYS A 190 2.12 12.99 32.11
C LYS A 190 0.95 13.78 32.70
N SER A 191 0.01 14.22 31.86
CA SER A 191 -1.17 14.98 32.29
C SER A 191 -2.23 14.11 32.98
N LYS A 192 -2.37 12.85 32.55
CA LYS A 192 -3.36 11.90 33.07
C LYS A 192 -2.70 10.57 33.43
N PRO A 193 -1.98 10.51 34.57
CA PRO A 193 -1.21 9.33 34.96
C PRO A 193 -2.06 8.07 35.16
N TYR A 194 -3.34 8.24 35.47
CA TYR A 194 -4.29 7.14 35.68
C TYR A 194 -4.61 6.36 34.39
N LEU A 195 -4.27 6.90 33.22
CA LEU A 195 -4.43 6.21 31.93
C LEU A 195 -3.25 5.29 31.62
N ALA A 196 -2.11 5.47 32.28
CA ALA A 196 -0.91 4.70 32.00
C ALA A 196 -1.15 3.20 32.27
N ALA A 197 -0.60 2.36 31.41
CA ALA A 197 -0.59 0.92 31.64
C ALA A 197 0.16 0.64 32.96
N ALA A 198 -0.47 -0.13 33.86
CA ALA A 198 0.25 -0.65 35.01
C ALA A 198 1.44 -1.48 34.51
N PRO A 199 2.61 -1.40 35.17
CA PRO A 199 3.75 -2.23 34.79
C PRO A 199 3.28 -3.68 34.79
N ALA A 200 3.55 -4.38 33.68
CA ALA A 200 3.13 -5.76 33.50
C ALA A 200 3.56 -6.56 34.72
N ARG A 201 2.60 -6.88 35.61
CA ARG A 201 2.86 -7.78 36.73
C ARG A 201 3.38 -9.07 36.09
N PRO A 202 4.49 -9.65 36.59
CA PRO A 202 5.02 -10.87 36.02
C PRO A 202 3.86 -11.86 35.91
N ARG A 203 3.54 -12.25 34.67
CA ARG A 203 2.44 -13.18 34.40
C ARG A 203 2.65 -14.34 35.35
N PHE A 204 1.65 -14.60 36.20
CA PHE A 204 1.72 -15.64 37.21
C PHE A 204 2.23 -16.92 36.54
N GLN A 205 3.51 -17.23 36.77
CA GLN A 205 4.14 -18.48 36.37
C GLN A 205 3.68 -19.55 37.35
N GLY A 206 2.37 -19.74 37.44
CA GLY A 206 1.80 -20.92 38.05
C GLY A 206 2.19 -22.08 37.14
N THR A 207 3.24 -22.81 37.49
CA THR A 207 3.28 -24.22 37.11
C THR A 207 1.96 -24.81 37.62
N GLY A 208 1.27 -25.61 36.81
CA GLY A 208 -0.06 -26.16 37.11
C GLY A 208 -0.08 -27.16 38.28
N ASP A 209 0.65 -26.88 39.36
CA ASP A 209 0.79 -27.62 40.62
C ASP A 209 0.24 -26.80 41.80
N GLY A 210 -0.73 -25.90 41.53
CA GLY A 210 -1.40 -25.04 42.52
C GLY A 210 -2.28 -25.79 43.54
N GLY A 211 -1.94 -27.04 43.88
CA GLY A 211 -2.67 -27.90 44.82
C GLY A 211 -1.80 -28.57 45.88
N ALA A 212 -0.46 -28.43 45.83
CA ALA A 212 0.41 -28.93 46.89
C ALA A 212 1.47 -27.90 47.22
N ALA A 213 1.18 -27.09 48.23
CA ALA A 213 2.18 -26.32 48.94
C ALA A 213 3.27 -27.27 49.46
N ARG A 214 4.31 -27.53 48.65
CA ARG A 214 5.59 -27.98 49.16
C ARG A 214 6.02 -26.87 50.10
N LYS A 215 5.96 -27.15 51.41
CA LYS A 215 6.39 -26.22 52.46
C LYS A 215 7.69 -25.57 52.02
N ALA A 216 7.61 -24.31 51.63
CA ALA A 216 8.76 -23.48 51.34
C ALA A 216 9.53 -23.34 52.66
N GLY A 217 10.52 -24.23 52.88
CA GLY A 217 11.31 -24.21 54.10
C GLY A 217 11.93 -25.55 54.52
N ARG A 218 11.46 -26.72 54.05
CA ARG A 218 12.10 -27.99 54.46
C ARG A 218 13.16 -28.44 53.44
N PRO A 219 14.39 -28.74 53.88
CA PRO A 219 15.45 -29.18 52.97
C PRO A 219 15.12 -30.55 52.36
N LYS A 220 15.68 -30.80 51.17
CA LYS A 220 15.49 -32.05 50.44
C LYS A 220 15.91 -33.24 51.30
N GLN A 221 15.00 -34.19 51.50
CA GLN A 221 15.21 -35.36 52.32
C GLN A 221 16.07 -36.39 51.57
N LEU A 222 17.02 -37.01 52.27
CA LEU A 222 17.88 -38.06 51.74
C LEU A 222 17.19 -39.43 51.88
N THR A 223 17.48 -40.33 50.95
CA THR A 223 16.94 -41.69 50.94
C THR A 223 17.93 -42.69 51.54
N GLU A 224 17.46 -43.89 51.90
CA GLU A 224 18.32 -44.96 52.41
C GLU A 224 19.46 -45.35 51.44
N ARG A 225 19.23 -45.20 50.12
CA ARG A 225 20.26 -45.42 49.09
C ARG A 225 21.35 -44.36 49.13
N ASP A 226 21.02 -43.12 49.49
CA ASP A 226 21.98 -42.04 49.60
C ASP A 226 22.87 -42.25 50.82
N LEU A 227 22.30 -42.70 51.94
CA LEU A 227 23.03 -43.01 53.17
C LEU A 227 24.08 -44.12 53.00
N LYS A 228 23.80 -45.13 52.17
CA LYS A 228 24.73 -46.24 51.89
C LYS A 228 26.04 -45.80 51.24
N ASN A 229 26.03 -44.64 50.56
CA ASN A 229 27.19 -44.08 49.89
C ASN A 229 27.81 -42.89 50.64
N MET A 230 27.31 -42.57 51.84
CA MET A 230 27.77 -41.45 52.66
C MET A 230 28.67 -41.94 53.79
N SER A 231 29.66 -41.14 54.15
CA SER A 231 30.46 -41.39 55.36
C SER A 231 29.67 -41.04 56.62
N ALA A 232 30.06 -41.58 57.77
CA ALA A 232 29.41 -41.31 59.05
C ALA A 232 29.34 -39.80 59.37
N GLU A 233 30.39 -39.04 59.04
CA GLU A 233 30.43 -37.59 59.24
C GLU A 233 29.41 -36.84 58.37
N GLN A 234 29.19 -37.32 57.14
CA GLN A 234 28.20 -36.73 56.23
C GLN A 234 26.77 -37.02 56.67
N ILE A 235 26.53 -38.16 57.30
CA ILE A 235 25.23 -38.55 57.86
C ILE A 235 24.89 -37.64 59.05
N VAL A 236 25.83 -37.42 59.97
CA VAL A 236 25.63 -36.50 61.11
C VAL A 236 25.34 -35.08 60.62
N LYS A 237 26.11 -34.59 59.65
CA LYS A 237 25.85 -33.27 59.05
C LYS A 237 24.47 -33.19 58.39
N ALA A 238 24.03 -34.24 57.70
CA ALA A 238 22.70 -34.28 57.09
C ALA A 238 21.57 -34.33 58.13
N GLN A 239 21.82 -34.93 59.29
CA GLN A 239 20.91 -34.92 60.43
C GLN A 239 20.75 -33.51 61.00
N ASP A 240 21.87 -32.81 61.27
CA ASP A 240 21.88 -31.43 61.77
C ASP A 240 21.21 -30.45 60.79
N GLU A 241 21.33 -30.73 59.49
CA GLU A 241 20.68 -29.96 58.43
C GLU A 241 19.20 -30.34 58.21
N GLY A 242 18.62 -31.24 59.01
CA GLY A 242 17.21 -31.65 58.92
C GLY A 242 16.86 -32.38 57.63
N LYS A 243 17.83 -33.03 56.98
CA LYS A 243 17.66 -33.76 55.71
C LYS A 243 17.27 -35.23 55.91
N LEU A 244 17.17 -35.68 57.16
CA LEU A 244 16.85 -37.06 57.52
C LEU A 244 15.54 -37.20 58.28
N ASP A 245 14.78 -36.11 58.43
CA ASP A 245 13.52 -36.06 59.17
C ASP A 245 12.56 -37.16 58.72
N ASP A 246 12.39 -37.40 57.42
CA ASP A 246 11.45 -38.42 56.91
C ASP A 246 11.90 -39.87 57.22
N LEU A 247 13.20 -40.11 57.42
CA LEU A 247 13.74 -41.42 57.81
C LEU A 247 13.77 -41.62 59.33
N LEU A 248 13.84 -40.52 60.10
CA LEU A 248 13.88 -40.51 61.56
C LEU A 248 12.48 -40.39 62.19
N SER A 249 11.50 -39.84 61.47
CA SER A 249 10.12 -39.66 61.92
C SER A 249 9.18 -40.81 61.53
N GLY A 250 9.75 -41.94 61.08
CA GLY A 250 9.01 -43.15 60.68
C GLY A 250 8.34 -43.87 61.84
#